data_AF-A0A6V8F2B3-F1
#
_entry.id   AF-A0A6V8F2B3-F1
#
_cell.length_a   1.000
_cell.length_b   1.000
_cell.length_c   1.000
_cell.angle_alpha   90.00
_cell.angle_beta   90.00
_cell.angle_gamma   90.00
#
_symmetry.space_group_name_H-M   'P 1'
#
loop_
_entity.id
_entity.type
_entity.pdbx_description
1 polymer ?
#
loop_
_entity_poly.entity_id
_entity_poly.type
_entity_poly.pdbx_seq_one_letter_code
_entity_poly.pdbx_strand_id
1 'polypeptide(L)'
;MPVDKLSKEFDTRTFKELNIDLMNHQSISENAFKSQKEIDSGLNKNIVLKALRSRGLDGATCSEIAEITKLSMNTSRKYLDDLCKIREAYKLKRGKQITIYYINGKPRHEYGFEKIEHDDNIFEFCLAEGANNRLLLHVIEKKMTLLDGEIIDGSVIIPHELIPDVIKKMKAFYEMAEKGRDNE
;
A
#
# COMPACT_ATOMS: atom_id res chain seq x y z
N MET A 1 -26.59 -70.67 -25.23
CA MET A 1 -27.66 -69.79 -24.70
C MET A 1 -27.24 -68.35 -24.94
N PRO A 2 -28.08 -67.52 -25.58
CA PRO A 2 -27.72 -66.14 -25.89
C PRO A 2 -27.93 -65.27 -24.64
N VAL A 3 -26.91 -64.53 -24.23
CA VAL A 3 -27.05 -63.43 -23.26
C VAL A 3 -27.17 -62.17 -24.09
N ASP A 4 -28.40 -61.84 -24.44
CA ASP A 4 -28.72 -60.56 -25.04
C ASP A 4 -29.70 -59.84 -24.12
N LYS A 5 -29.55 -58.51 -24.06
CA LYS A 5 -30.37 -57.52 -23.32
C LYS A 5 -29.86 -57.12 -21.93
N LEU A 6 -28.69 -56.47 -21.90
CA LEU A 6 -28.58 -55.24 -21.11
C LEU A 6 -29.63 -54.27 -21.68
N SER A 7 -30.62 -53.93 -20.84
CA SER A 7 -31.74 -53.08 -21.19
C SER A 7 -31.28 -51.76 -21.79
N LYS A 8 -31.88 -51.44 -22.94
CA LYS A 8 -31.88 -50.13 -23.58
C LYS A 8 -32.23 -49.04 -22.55
N GLU A 9 -31.61 -47.88 -22.77
CA GLU A 9 -31.78 -46.59 -22.07
C GLU A 9 -30.75 -46.28 -20.98
N PHE A 10 -29.47 -46.36 -21.34
CA PHE A 10 -28.51 -45.43 -20.77
C PHE A 10 -28.72 -44.08 -21.46
N ASP A 11 -29.55 -43.22 -20.85
CA ASP A 11 -29.84 -41.90 -21.40
C ASP A 11 -28.57 -41.03 -21.34
N THR A 12 -27.91 -40.93 -22.49
CA THR A 12 -26.70 -40.11 -22.69
C THR A 12 -26.92 -38.64 -22.33
N ARG A 13 -28.17 -38.18 -22.25
CA ARG A 13 -28.57 -36.84 -21.83
C ARG A 13 -28.43 -36.69 -20.32
N THR A 14 -28.97 -37.65 -19.55
CA THR A 14 -28.84 -37.68 -18.08
C THR A 14 -27.37 -37.78 -17.65
N PHE A 15 -26.55 -38.55 -18.36
CA PHE A 15 -25.12 -38.65 -18.06
C PHE A 15 -24.37 -37.34 -18.34
N LYS A 16 -24.74 -36.60 -19.40
CA LYS A 16 -24.18 -35.27 -19.70
C LYS A 16 -24.59 -34.23 -18.66
N GLU A 17 -25.85 -34.23 -18.25
CA GLU A 17 -26.39 -33.33 -17.22
C GLU A 17 -25.70 -33.55 -15.87
N LEU A 18 -25.58 -34.81 -15.43
CA LEU A 18 -24.82 -35.17 -14.22
C LEU A 18 -23.36 -34.70 -14.29
N ASN A 19 -22.71 -34.81 -15.46
CA ASN A 19 -21.32 -34.38 -15.62
C ASN A 19 -21.18 -32.86 -15.59
N ILE A 20 -22.15 -32.12 -16.16
CA ILE A 20 -22.21 -30.65 -16.09
C ILE A 20 -22.40 -30.20 -14.63
N ASP A 21 -23.29 -30.84 -13.88
CA ASP A 21 -23.53 -30.52 -12.47
C ASP A 21 -22.31 -30.82 -11.59
N LEU A 22 -21.60 -31.93 -11.84
CA LEU A 22 -20.33 -32.24 -11.19
C LEU A 22 -19.24 -31.19 -11.50
N MET A 23 -19.13 -30.75 -12.75
CA MET A 23 -18.19 -29.69 -13.14
C MET A 23 -18.57 -28.32 -12.54
N ASN A 24 -19.87 -28.02 -12.43
CA ASN A 24 -20.37 -26.81 -11.78
C ASN A 24 -20.11 -26.83 -10.26
N HIS A 25 -20.34 -27.95 -9.58
CA HIS A 25 -20.03 -28.11 -8.17
C HIS A 25 -18.53 -27.98 -7.88
N GLN A 26 -17.68 -28.56 -8.73
CA GLN A 26 -16.22 -28.42 -8.60
C GLN A 26 -15.77 -26.97 -8.80
N SER A 27 -16.30 -26.28 -9.81
CA SER A 27 -15.96 -24.87 -10.05
C SER A 27 -16.47 -23.92 -8.96
N ILE A 28 -17.65 -24.17 -8.38
CA ILE A 28 -18.17 -23.43 -7.21
C ILE A 28 -17.27 -23.66 -5.99
N SER A 29 -16.87 -24.91 -5.73
CA SER A 29 -15.93 -25.28 -4.65
C SER A 29 -14.57 -24.56 -4.82
N GLU A 30 -14.01 -24.56 -6.02
CA GLU A 30 -12.76 -23.87 -6.31
C GLU A 30 -12.86 -22.35 -6.14
N ASN A 31 -13.98 -21.76 -6.55
CA ASN A 31 -14.21 -20.33 -6.41
C ASN A 31 -14.39 -19.91 -4.94
N ALA A 32 -15.11 -20.71 -4.14
CA ALA A 32 -15.25 -20.50 -2.70
C ALA A 32 -13.90 -20.65 -1.96
N PHE A 33 -13.06 -21.59 -2.40
CA PHE A 33 -11.72 -21.76 -1.83
C PHE A 33 -10.79 -20.61 -2.21
N LYS A 34 -10.86 -20.12 -3.45
CA LYS A 34 -10.12 -18.93 -3.89
C LYS A 34 -10.54 -17.67 -3.11
N SER A 35 -11.84 -17.45 -2.93
CA SER A 35 -12.33 -16.29 -2.17
C SER A 35 -11.94 -16.35 -0.69
N GLN A 36 -12.00 -17.52 -0.05
CA GLN A 36 -11.53 -17.68 1.32
C GLN A 36 -10.02 -17.38 1.45
N LYS A 37 -9.22 -17.88 0.50
CA LYS A 37 -7.77 -17.64 0.47
C LYS A 37 -7.43 -16.16 0.25
N GLU A 38 -8.23 -15.44 -0.53
CA GLU A 38 -8.09 -13.99 -0.72
C GLU A 38 -8.44 -13.21 0.56
N ILE A 39 -9.51 -13.61 1.25
CA ILE A 39 -9.90 -13.04 2.55
C ILE A 39 -8.78 -13.24 3.58
N ASP A 40 -8.29 -14.47 3.72
CA ASP A 40 -7.20 -14.80 4.65
C ASP A 40 -5.92 -14.03 4.30
N SER A 41 -5.66 -13.85 3.00
CA SER A 41 -4.53 -13.06 2.52
C SER A 41 -4.67 -11.57 2.85
N GLY A 42 -5.87 -11.01 2.71
CA GLY A 42 -6.18 -9.63 3.12
C GLY A 42 -6.03 -9.42 4.63
N LEU A 43 -6.50 -10.38 5.42
CA LEU A 43 -6.39 -10.36 6.88
C LEU A 43 -4.92 -10.39 7.33
N ASN A 44 -4.13 -11.31 6.77
CA ASN A 44 -2.71 -11.42 7.09
C ASN A 44 -1.90 -10.20 6.66
N LYS A 45 -2.23 -9.60 5.51
CA LYS A 45 -1.62 -8.33 5.08
C LYS A 45 -1.91 -7.20 6.06
N ASN A 46 -3.13 -7.11 6.57
CA ASN A 46 -3.50 -6.12 7.60
C ASN A 46 -2.78 -6.36 8.94
N ILE A 47 -2.58 -7.62 9.33
CA ILE A 47 -1.81 -7.98 10.52
C ILE A 47 -0.34 -7.53 10.37
N VAL A 48 0.28 -7.80 9.23
CA VAL A 48 1.64 -7.34 8.90
C VAL A 48 1.73 -5.81 8.92
N LEU A 49 0.75 -5.12 8.35
CA LEU A 49 0.71 -3.65 8.36
C LEU A 49 0.61 -3.09 9.79
N LYS A 50 -0.23 -3.67 10.64
CA LYS A 50 -0.36 -3.26 12.05
C LYS A 50 0.95 -3.51 12.83
N ALA A 51 1.59 -4.66 12.61
CA ALA A 51 2.88 -4.97 13.22
C ALA A 51 3.99 -4.03 12.75
N LEU A 52 3.98 -3.62 11.48
CA LEU A 52 4.93 -2.63 10.97
C LEU A 52 4.64 -1.23 11.56
N ARG A 53 3.36 -0.86 11.70
CA ARG A 53 2.95 0.40 12.34
C ARG A 53 3.37 0.49 13.82
N SER A 54 3.34 -0.62 14.57
CA SER A 54 3.76 -0.60 15.97
C SER A 54 5.27 -0.38 16.14
N ARG A 55 6.08 -0.60 15.09
CA ARG A 55 7.52 -0.32 15.09
C ARG A 55 7.86 1.13 14.73
N GLY A 56 6.92 1.87 14.12
CA GLY A 56 7.06 3.31 13.91
C GLY A 56 8.31 3.71 13.13
N LEU A 57 9.06 4.69 13.67
CA LEU A 57 10.24 5.29 13.04
C LEU A 57 11.46 4.37 13.00
N ASP A 58 11.52 3.36 13.87
CA ASP A 58 12.65 2.41 13.89
C ASP A 58 12.64 1.49 12.67
N GLY A 59 11.47 1.35 12.04
CA GLY A 59 11.23 0.34 11.03
C GLY A 59 11.30 -1.07 11.62
N ALA A 60 11.20 -2.06 10.74
CA ALA A 60 11.28 -3.46 11.11
C ALA A 60 11.92 -4.29 10.02
N THR A 61 12.73 -5.24 10.41
CA THR A 61 13.20 -6.32 9.55
C THR A 61 12.08 -7.32 9.31
N CYS A 62 12.19 -8.09 8.23
CA CYS A 62 11.25 -9.17 7.95
C CYS A 62 11.19 -10.22 9.09
N SER A 63 12.31 -10.46 9.80
CA SER A 63 12.38 -11.38 10.93
C SER A 63 11.58 -10.88 12.13
N GLU A 64 11.71 -9.60 12.48
CA GLU A 64 10.92 -9.02 13.57
C GLU A 64 9.42 -9.07 13.26
N ILE A 65 9.03 -8.76 12.03
CA ILE A 65 7.62 -8.84 11.60
C ILE A 65 7.11 -10.28 11.65
N ALA A 66 7.89 -11.25 11.18
CA ALA A 66 7.49 -12.67 11.23
C ALA A 66 7.29 -13.15 12.67
N GLU A 67 8.16 -12.73 13.59
CA GLU A 67 8.06 -13.07 15.01
C GLU A 67 6.81 -12.46 15.66
N ILE A 68 6.55 -11.16 15.43
CA ILE A 68 5.39 -10.45 15.98
C ILE A 68 4.08 -11.03 15.45
N THR A 69 4.03 -11.32 14.15
CA THR A 69 2.79 -11.77 13.47
C THR A 69 2.58 -13.28 13.53
N LYS A 70 3.57 -14.05 13.98
CA LYS A 70 3.62 -15.53 13.95
C LYS A 70 3.42 -16.11 12.54
N LEU A 71 3.70 -15.31 11.51
CA LEU A 71 3.66 -15.74 10.12
C LEU A 71 5.04 -16.26 9.68
N SER A 72 5.07 -17.09 8.64
CA SER A 72 6.35 -17.53 8.08
C SER A 72 7.16 -16.34 7.54
N MET A 73 8.49 -16.48 7.51
CA MET A 73 9.38 -15.47 6.91
C MET A 73 9.02 -15.16 5.45
N ASN A 74 8.68 -16.18 4.66
CA ASN A 74 8.33 -15.99 3.26
C ASN A 74 6.98 -15.27 3.11
N THR A 75 6.00 -15.62 3.94
CA THR A 75 4.69 -14.96 3.97
C THR A 75 4.83 -13.49 4.38
N SER A 76 5.59 -13.21 5.44
CA SER A 76 5.85 -11.86 5.92
C SER A 76 6.55 -11.02 4.87
N ARG A 77 7.59 -11.55 4.22
CA ARG A 77 8.30 -10.87 3.13
C ARG A 77 7.37 -10.55 1.98
N LYS A 78 6.57 -11.52 1.53
CA LYS A 78 5.59 -11.33 0.46
C LYS A 78 4.66 -10.16 0.77
N TYR A 79 4.06 -10.14 1.96
CA TYR A 79 3.14 -9.07 2.35
C TYR A 79 3.83 -7.73 2.52
N LEU A 80 5.04 -7.68 3.09
CA LEU A 80 5.82 -6.45 3.18
C LEU A 80 6.17 -5.88 1.79
N ASP A 81 6.55 -6.74 0.84
CA ASP A 81 6.80 -6.33 -0.54
C ASP A 81 5.51 -5.87 -1.23
N ASP A 82 4.39 -6.53 -0.98
CA ASP A 82 3.09 -6.10 -1.49
C ASP A 82 2.62 -4.77 -0.89
N LEU A 83 2.96 -4.48 0.38
CA LEU A 83 2.75 -3.17 1.01
C LEU A 83 3.64 -2.09 0.37
N CYS A 84 4.88 -2.43 -0.01
CA CYS A 84 5.76 -1.52 -0.74
C CYS A 84 5.21 -1.18 -2.13
N LYS A 85 4.69 -2.17 -2.86
CA LYS A 85 4.09 -1.95 -4.19
C LYS A 85 2.91 -0.97 -4.16
N ILE A 86 2.08 -1.06 -3.12
CA ILE A 86 0.93 -0.16 -2.94
C ILE A 86 1.26 1.13 -2.19
N ARG A 87 2.55 1.42 -1.96
CA ARG A 87 3.03 2.63 -1.28
C ARG A 87 2.50 2.82 0.15
N GLU A 88 2.15 1.75 0.85
CA GLU A 88 1.83 1.77 2.31
C GLU A 88 3.09 1.60 3.17
N ALA A 89 4.15 1.07 2.58
CA ALA A 89 5.47 0.92 3.19
C ALA A 89 6.57 1.27 2.19
N TYR A 90 7.79 1.47 2.68
CA TYR A 90 9.00 1.48 1.87
C TYR A 90 10.06 0.59 2.50
N LYS A 91 11.09 0.21 1.74
CA LYS A 91 12.19 -0.64 2.22
C LYS A 91 13.54 0.01 1.95
N LEU A 92 14.44 -0.08 2.93
CA LEU A 92 15.81 0.43 2.87
C LEU A 92 16.79 -0.71 3.12
N LYS A 93 17.82 -0.83 2.28
CA LYS A 93 18.93 -1.76 2.51
C LYS A 93 19.99 -1.10 3.38
N ARG A 94 20.36 -1.72 4.49
CA ARG A 94 21.53 -1.37 5.30
C ARG A 94 22.62 -2.43 5.11
N GLY A 95 23.69 -2.06 4.43
CA GLY A 95 24.76 -2.98 4.05
C GLY A 95 24.32 -4.03 3.02
N LYS A 96 25.01 -5.19 2.98
CA LYS A 96 24.76 -6.23 1.96
C LYS A 96 23.56 -7.14 2.26
N GLN A 97 23.14 -7.29 3.51
CA GLN A 97 22.19 -8.35 3.90
C GLN A 97 20.93 -7.87 4.63
N ILE A 98 20.94 -6.66 5.22
CA ILE A 98 19.82 -6.23 6.08
C ILE A 98 18.89 -5.34 5.25
N THR A 99 17.61 -5.71 5.20
CA THR A 99 16.53 -4.88 4.64
C THR A 99 15.57 -4.52 5.77
N ILE A 100 15.37 -3.22 5.97
CA ILE A 100 14.46 -2.66 6.96
C ILE A 100 13.27 -2.06 6.22
N TYR A 101 12.07 -2.41 6.65
CA TYR A 101 10.81 -1.89 6.15
C TYR A 101 10.32 -0.78 7.08
N TYR A 102 9.72 0.26 6.51
CA TYR A 102 9.17 1.40 7.23
C TYR A 102 7.77 1.66 6.71
N ILE A 103 6.90 2.18 7.56
CA ILE A 103 5.60 2.69 7.11
C ILE A 103 5.83 3.92 6.24
N ASN A 104 5.11 3.96 5.11
CA ASN A 104 5.11 5.17 4.31
C ASN A 104 4.29 6.24 5.05
N GLY A 105 4.83 7.45 5.14
CA GLY A 105 4.37 8.50 6.06
C GLY A 105 3.04 9.15 5.71
N LYS A 106 2.01 8.41 5.26
CA LYS A 106 0.66 8.96 5.20
C LYS A 106 0.28 9.47 6.61
N PRO A 107 -0.02 10.76 6.75
CA PRO A 107 -0.62 11.32 7.96
C PRO A 107 -1.74 10.43 8.50
N ARG A 108 -1.79 10.21 9.81
CA ARG A 108 -2.83 9.37 10.43
C ARG A 108 -4.20 10.04 10.35
N HIS A 109 -4.22 11.37 10.49
CA HIS A 109 -5.35 12.27 10.32
C HIS A 109 -4.86 13.61 9.75
N GLU A 110 -5.50 14.09 8.69
CA GLU A 110 -5.22 15.36 8.04
C GLU A 110 -6.12 16.46 8.61
N TYR A 111 -5.52 17.52 9.17
CA TYR A 111 -6.20 18.68 9.72
C TYR A 111 -6.26 19.79 8.69
N GLY A 112 -7.09 19.61 7.67
CA GLY A 112 -7.22 20.54 6.57
C GLY A 112 -5.99 20.58 5.66
N PHE A 113 -6.12 21.30 4.55
CA PHE A 113 -5.05 21.47 3.59
C PHE A 113 -5.17 22.84 2.91
N GLU A 114 -4.03 23.36 2.48
CA GLU A 114 -3.91 24.49 1.57
C GLU A 114 -3.21 24.04 0.29
N LYS A 115 -3.55 24.63 -0.85
CA LYS A 115 -2.95 24.26 -2.15
C LYS A 115 -2.38 25.48 -2.85
N ILE A 116 -1.24 25.29 -3.50
CA ILE A 116 -0.67 26.21 -4.48
C ILE A 116 -0.61 25.46 -5.81
N GLU A 117 -1.32 25.96 -6.81
CA GLU A 117 -1.32 25.39 -8.16
C GLU A 117 -0.47 26.26 -9.08
N HIS A 118 0.42 25.62 -9.85
CA HIS A 118 1.25 26.28 -10.85
C HIS A 118 1.46 25.35 -12.05
N ASP A 119 0.85 25.70 -13.18
CA ASP A 119 0.75 24.87 -14.38
C ASP A 119 0.18 23.48 -14.07
N ASP A 120 0.92 22.42 -14.40
CA ASP A 120 0.56 21.04 -14.09
C ASP A 120 1.00 20.61 -12.69
N ASN A 121 1.63 21.47 -11.89
CA ASN A 121 2.12 21.12 -10.55
C ASN A 121 1.21 21.68 -9.46
N ILE A 122 0.96 20.88 -8.42
CA ILE A 122 0.16 21.24 -7.27
C ILE A 122 0.99 20.96 -6.02
N PHE A 123 1.21 21.97 -5.21
CA PHE A 123 1.82 21.83 -3.89
C PHE A 123 0.72 21.89 -2.84
N GLU A 124 0.45 20.75 -2.20
CA GLU A 124 -0.53 20.62 -1.14
C GLU A 124 0.18 20.62 0.22
N PHE A 125 -0.28 21.47 1.13
CA PHE A 125 0.25 21.63 2.48
C PHE A 125 -0.81 21.15 3.47
N CYS A 126 -0.50 20.11 4.22
CA CYS A 126 -1.43 19.49 5.15
C CYS A 126 -0.81 19.37 6.53
N LEU A 127 -1.58 19.70 7.58
CA LEU A 127 -1.21 19.33 8.95
C LEU A 127 -1.65 17.90 9.23
N ALA A 128 -0.74 17.14 9.82
CA ALA A 128 -0.81 15.70 9.89
C ALA A 128 -0.52 15.22 11.30
N GLU A 129 -1.32 14.29 11.82
CA GLU A 129 -0.95 13.57 13.05
C GLU A 129 0.00 12.40 12.73
N GLY A 130 1.20 12.46 13.30
CA GLY A 130 2.22 11.41 13.26
C GLY A 130 2.12 10.45 14.46
N ALA A 131 3.16 9.63 14.65
CA ALA A 131 3.26 8.74 15.82
C ALA A 131 3.36 9.55 17.13
N ASN A 132 2.81 9.01 18.22
CA ASN A 132 2.78 9.66 19.55
C ASN A 132 2.07 11.03 19.57
N ASN A 133 1.03 11.20 18.74
CA ASN A 133 0.26 12.44 18.61
C ASN A 133 1.12 13.67 18.29
N ARG A 134 2.24 13.46 17.58
CA ARG A 134 3.07 14.56 17.11
C ARG A 134 2.45 15.19 15.88
N LEU A 135 2.30 16.50 15.90
CA LEU A 135 1.85 17.24 14.73
C LEU A 135 3.01 17.35 13.73
N LEU A 136 2.70 17.19 12.45
CA LEU A 136 3.63 17.22 11.33
C LEU A 136 3.05 18.13 10.24
N LEU A 137 3.89 18.83 9.50
CA LEU A 137 3.52 19.44 8.23
C LEU A 137 3.93 18.51 7.11
N HIS A 138 2.97 18.09 6.30
CA HIS A 138 3.18 17.29 5.11
C HIS A 138 3.01 18.20 3.89
N VAL A 139 4.09 18.35 3.11
CA VAL A 139 4.08 19.07 1.84
C VAL A 139 4.12 18.02 0.74
N ILE A 140 3.09 17.97 -0.10
CA ILE A 140 2.93 16.98 -1.16
C ILE A 140 3.02 17.71 -2.50
N GLU A 141 3.93 17.26 -3.34
CA GLU A 141 4.00 17.64 -4.74
C GLU A 141 3.14 16.66 -5.54
N LYS A 142 2.15 17.19 -6.23
CA LYS A 142 1.31 16.45 -7.16
C LYS A 142 1.47 17.03 -8.55
N LYS A 143 1.28 16.19 -9.56
CA LYS A 143 1.25 16.56 -10.95
C LYS A 143 -0.13 16.26 -11.52
N MET A 144 -0.73 17.20 -12.23
CA MET A 144 -1.96 16.98 -12.98
C MET A 144 -1.62 16.28 -14.29
N THR A 145 -2.34 15.21 -14.59
CA THR A 145 -2.21 14.45 -15.84
C THR A 145 -3.56 14.28 -16.50
N LEU A 146 -3.57 14.25 -17.84
CA LEU A 146 -4.80 14.11 -18.61
C LEU A 146 -5.53 12.78 -18.37
N LEU A 147 -4.79 11.72 -18.03
CA LEU A 147 -5.32 10.36 -17.87
C LEU A 147 -5.67 10.03 -16.42
N ASP A 148 -4.78 10.37 -15.48
CA ASP A 148 -4.86 9.91 -14.09
C ASP A 148 -5.27 11.02 -13.11
N GLY A 149 -5.46 12.26 -13.59
CA GLY A 149 -5.75 13.41 -12.74
C GLY A 149 -4.55 13.80 -11.88
N GLU A 150 -4.77 14.09 -10.59
CA GLU A 150 -3.70 14.40 -9.64
C GLU A 150 -2.90 13.14 -9.26
N ILE A 151 -1.64 13.05 -9.70
CA ILE A 151 -0.69 12.01 -9.27
C ILE A 151 0.32 12.61 -8.28
N ILE A 152 0.65 11.88 -7.21
CA ILE A 152 1.70 12.32 -6.28
C ILE A 152 3.07 12.04 -6.92
N ASP A 153 3.86 13.11 -7.09
CA ASP A 153 5.22 13.07 -7.65
C ASP A 153 6.28 13.07 -6.53
N GLY A 154 6.04 13.84 -5.46
CA GLY A 154 6.97 13.96 -4.34
C GLY A 154 6.29 14.33 -3.02
N SER A 155 6.98 14.18 -1.89
CA SER A 155 6.55 14.78 -0.63
C SER A 155 7.67 14.97 0.39
N VAL A 156 7.47 15.93 1.30
CA VAL A 156 8.35 16.24 2.42
C VAL A 156 7.52 16.31 3.69
N ILE A 157 8.01 15.72 4.77
CA ILE A 157 7.38 15.77 6.09
C ILE A 157 8.30 16.54 7.03
N ILE A 158 7.73 17.53 7.72
CA ILE A 158 8.44 18.45 8.60
C ILE A 158 7.82 18.33 10.01
N PRO A 159 8.61 18.04 11.05
CA PRO A 159 8.13 18.11 12.43
C PRO A 159 7.59 19.49 12.77
N HIS A 160 6.45 19.57 13.48
CA HIS A 160 5.80 20.85 13.78
C HIS A 160 6.72 21.85 14.49
N GLU A 161 7.58 21.35 15.38
CA GLU A 161 8.57 22.13 16.10
C GLU A 161 9.59 22.85 15.20
N LEU A 162 9.84 22.35 13.98
CA LEU A 162 10.80 22.93 13.04
C LEU A 162 10.15 23.89 12.03
N ILE A 163 8.82 23.93 11.93
CA ILE A 163 8.11 24.76 10.95
C ILE A 163 8.51 26.23 11.03
N PRO A 164 8.60 26.87 12.23
CA PRO A 164 8.98 28.29 12.30
C PRO A 164 10.35 28.58 11.68
N ASP A 165 11.33 27.69 11.92
CA ASP A 165 12.69 27.83 11.39
C ASP A 165 12.74 27.62 9.88
N VAL A 166 11.97 26.65 9.36
CA VAL A 166 11.84 26.41 7.92
C VAL A 166 11.26 27.65 7.23
N ILE A 167 10.16 28.21 7.75
CA ILE A 167 9.54 29.43 7.20
C ILE A 167 10.54 30.57 7.18
N LYS A 168 11.28 30.77 8.28
CA LYS A 168 12.31 31.82 8.38
C LYS A 168 13.39 31.64 7.32
N LYS A 169 13.88 30.41 7.12
CA LYS A 169 14.90 30.13 6.10
C LYS A 169 14.37 30.30 4.68
N MET A 170 13.14 29.87 4.40
CA MET A 170 12.51 30.06 3.09
C MET A 170 12.36 31.54 2.74
N LYS A 171 11.93 32.38 3.68
CA LYS A 171 11.83 33.83 3.48
C LYS A 171 13.19 34.46 3.19
N ALA A 172 14.20 34.15 4.01
CA ALA A 172 15.56 34.67 3.80
C ALA A 172 16.14 34.23 2.45
N PHE A 173 15.88 32.98 2.03
CA PHE A 173 16.33 32.47 0.74
C PHE A 173 15.63 33.16 -0.43
N TYR A 174 14.32 33.40 -0.32
CA TYR A 174 13.54 34.15 -1.32
C TYR A 174 14.06 35.58 -1.49
N GLU A 175 14.26 36.33 -0.39
CA GLU A 175 14.81 37.68 -0.43
C GLU A 175 16.22 37.74 -1.04
N MET A 176 17.05 36.73 -0.78
CA MET A 176 18.37 36.61 -1.39
C MET A 176 18.28 36.38 -2.90
N ALA A 177 17.35 35.52 -3.36
CA ALA A 177 17.14 35.23 -4.77
C ALA A 177 16.65 36.45 -5.56
N GLU A 178 15.73 37.24 -5.00
CA GLU A 178 15.22 38.45 -5.65
C GLU A 178 16.32 39.51 -5.80
N LYS A 179 17.12 39.75 -4.75
CA LYS A 179 18.28 40.66 -4.84
C LYS A 179 19.34 40.20 -5.84
N GLY A 180 19.47 38.90 -6.06
CA GLY A 180 20.37 38.34 -7.07
C GLY A 180 19.91 38.63 -8.50
N ARG A 181 18.59 38.64 -8.73
CA ARG A 181 17.98 38.96 -10.03
C ARG A 181 18.04 40.44 -10.39
N ASP A 182 17.97 41.34 -9.41
CA ASP A 182 18.06 42.79 -9.64
C ASP A 182 19.48 43.26 -10.01
N ASN A 183 20.48 42.37 -9.94
CA ASN A 183 21.89 42.66 -10.26
C ASN A 183 22.37 42.00 -11.56
N GLU A 184 21.48 41.37 -12.34
CA GLU A 184 21.71 40.93 -13.74
C GLU A 184 21.03 41.90 -14.72
#